data_AF-A0AAN7C4K7-F1
#
_entry.id   AF-A0AAN7C4K7-F1
#
_cell.length_a   1.000
_cell.length_b   1.000
_cell.length_c   1.000
_cell.angle_alpha   90.00
_cell.angle_beta   90.00
_cell.angle_gamma   90.00
#
_symmetry.space_group_name_H-M   'P 1'
#
loop_
_entity.id
_entity.type
_entity.pdbx_description
1 polymer ?
#
loop_
_entity_poly.entity_id
_entity_poly.type
_entity_poly.pdbx_seq_one_letter_code
_entity_poly.pdbx_strand_id
1 'polypeptide(L)'
;RVNAYEGGRSVAFHYKFGERENVRGNPTEVGFTSPCTIKTVVQCFSEPDGKGSMSAANFDAGSKIKFNVGPFKSWVIYENKQFR
;
A
#
# COMPACT_ATOMS: atom_id res chain seq x y z
N ARG A 1 8.34 8.62 7.66
CA ARG A 1 7.19 8.76 8.60
C ARG A 1 5.91 8.61 7.78
N VAL A 2 5.07 7.62 8.09
CA VAL A 2 3.75 7.46 7.44
C VAL A 2 2.80 8.48 8.06
N ASN A 3 2.42 9.52 7.30
CA ASN A 3 1.47 10.51 7.78
C ASN A 3 0.05 10.03 7.48
N ALA A 4 -0.61 9.55 8.52
CA ALA A 4 -2.04 9.32 8.55
C ALA A 4 -2.77 10.67 8.40
N TYR A 5 -3.58 10.87 7.36
CA TYR A 5 -4.55 11.97 7.39
C TYR A 5 -5.76 11.54 8.23
N GLU A 6 -6.37 12.49 8.94
CA GLU A 6 -7.65 12.28 9.62
C GLU A 6 -8.69 11.77 8.61
N GLY A 7 -9.22 10.57 8.86
CA GLY A 7 -10.18 9.89 7.99
C GLY A 7 -9.61 8.78 7.11
N GLY A 8 -8.29 8.65 6.98
CA GLY A 8 -7.69 7.59 6.19
C GLY A 8 -6.20 7.77 5.92
N ARG A 9 -5.42 6.68 6.04
CA ARG A 9 -3.95 6.73 6.03
C ARG A 9 -3.40 6.52 4.63
N SER A 10 -3.07 7.62 3.94
CA SER A 10 -2.38 7.57 2.66
C SER A 10 -0.86 7.38 2.84
N VAL A 11 -0.28 6.42 2.12
CA VAL A 11 1.15 6.06 2.11
C VAL A 11 1.87 6.92 1.07
N ALA A 12 2.96 7.57 1.47
CA ALA A 12 3.84 8.28 0.54
C ALA A 12 4.84 7.31 -0.11
N PHE A 13 4.94 7.37 -1.43
CA PHE A 13 5.66 6.45 -2.32
C PHE A 13 7.19 6.44 -2.23
N HIS A 14 7.80 7.20 -1.32
CA HIS A 14 9.25 7.41 -1.31
C HIS A 14 10.07 6.20 -0.82
N TYR A 15 9.46 5.04 -0.62
CA TYR A 15 10.12 3.85 -0.06
C TYR A 15 10.29 2.73 -1.09
N LYS A 16 11.33 1.93 -0.87
CA LYS A 16 11.83 0.88 -1.76
C LYS A 16 10.77 -0.20 -2.01
N PHE A 17 10.65 -0.59 -3.28
CA PHE A 17 9.87 -1.77 -3.66
C PHE A 17 10.40 -3.03 -2.98
N GLY A 18 9.49 -3.89 -2.53
CA GLY A 18 9.79 -5.17 -1.89
C GLY A 18 10.05 -5.10 -0.39
N GLU A 19 10.17 -3.91 0.22
CA GLU A 19 10.25 -3.77 1.67
C GLU A 19 8.85 -3.87 2.29
N ARG A 20 8.74 -4.66 3.37
CA ARG A 20 7.51 -4.82 4.15
C ARG A 20 7.47 -3.79 5.25
N GLU A 21 6.31 -3.16 5.41
CA GLU A 21 6.06 -2.17 6.43
C GLU A 21 4.90 -2.61 7.34
N ASN A 22 5.09 -2.43 8.64
CA ASN A 22 4.06 -2.73 9.63
C ASN A 22 3.13 -1.55 9.83
N VAL A 23 1.85 -1.85 9.91
CA VAL A 23 0.82 -0.88 10.24
C VAL A 23 0.94 -0.53 11.72
N ARG A 24 0.98 0.77 12.03
CA ARG A 24 0.91 1.28 13.40
C ARG A 24 -0.42 1.99 13.62
N GLY A 25 -1.33 1.46 14.42
CA GLY A 25 -2.70 2.00 14.66
C GLY A 25 -3.76 1.29 13.80
N ASN A 26 -4.93 1.92 13.56
CA ASN A 26 -6.09 1.28 12.94
C ASN A 26 -6.47 1.88 11.55
N PRO A 27 -5.63 1.75 10.50
CA PRO A 27 -6.03 2.16 9.16
C PRO A 27 -7.01 1.18 8.52
N THR A 28 -7.88 1.73 7.68
CA THR A 28 -8.84 0.99 6.84
C THR A 28 -8.72 1.35 5.35
N GLU A 29 -7.71 2.12 4.98
CA GLU A 29 -7.43 2.46 3.58
C GLU A 29 -5.94 2.47 3.32
N VAL A 30 -5.59 2.22 2.06
CA VAL A 30 -4.28 2.50 1.50
C VAL A 30 -4.47 3.37 0.26
N GLY A 31 -3.65 4.39 0.13
CA GLY A 31 -3.68 5.26 -1.03
C GLY A 31 -2.41 6.05 -1.14
N PHE A 32 -2.12 6.53 -2.34
CA PHE A 32 -0.88 7.24 -2.58
C PHE A 32 -1.05 8.75 -2.45
N THR A 33 -0.15 9.39 -1.71
CA THR A 33 -0.15 10.86 -1.56
C THR A 33 0.36 11.59 -2.80
N SER A 34 1.04 10.88 -3.71
CA SER A 34 1.54 11.36 -5.00
C SER A 34 1.33 10.27 -6.05
N PRO A 35 1.17 10.60 -7.35
CA PRO A 35 1.03 9.59 -8.39
C PRO A 35 2.22 8.61 -8.41
N CYS A 36 1.96 7.31 -8.60
CA CYS A 36 3.02 6.34 -8.86
C CYS A 36 3.73 6.72 -10.16
N THR A 37 5.06 6.69 -10.25
CA THR A 37 5.76 6.88 -11.53
C THR A 37 5.76 5.62 -12.40
N ILE A 38 5.49 4.46 -11.80
CA ILE A 38 5.46 3.15 -12.45
C ILE A 38 4.23 2.35 -12.01
N LYS A 39 3.87 1.33 -12.80
CA LYS A 39 2.81 0.39 -12.41
C LYS A 39 3.19 -0.33 -11.13
N THR A 40 2.29 -0.30 -10.15
CA THR A 40 2.58 -0.70 -8.78
C THR A 40 1.49 -1.64 -8.25
N VAL A 41 1.87 -2.63 -7.46
CA VAL A 41 0.93 -3.46 -6.68
C VAL A 41 1.16 -3.19 -5.19
N VAL A 42 0.08 -2.90 -4.46
CA VAL A 42 0.08 -2.89 -2.99
C VAL A 42 -0.56 -4.18 -2.52
N GLN A 43 0.15 -4.96 -1.72
CA GLN A 43 -0.39 -6.14 -1.06
C GLN A 43 -0.52 -5.91 0.45
N CYS A 44 -1.68 -6.22 1.01
CA CYS A 44 -2.01 -6.05 2.41
C CYS A 44 -2.18 -7.41 3.11
N PHE A 45 -1.71 -7.52 4.35
CA PHE A 45 -1.65 -8.76 5.11
C PHE A 45 -2.32 -8.60 6.47
N SER A 46 -2.95 -9.67 6.96
CA SER A 46 -3.61 -9.70 8.26
C SER A 46 -2.62 -9.78 9.42
N GLU A 47 -1.37 -10.19 9.17
CA GLU A 47 -0.31 -10.30 10.19
C GLU A 47 0.89 -9.39 9.92
N PRO A 48 1.64 -8.95 10.96
CA PRO A 48 2.83 -8.12 10.80
C PRO A 48 3.98 -8.84 10.08
N ASP A 49 4.02 -10.17 10.16
CA ASP A 49 5.05 -10.99 9.50
C ASP A 49 4.74 -11.27 8.02
N GLY A 50 3.68 -10.66 7.47
CA GLY A 50 3.24 -10.83 6.09
C GLY A 50 2.45 -12.10 5.82
N LYS A 51 1.95 -12.79 6.85
CA LYS A 51 1.01 -13.90 6.69
C LYS A 51 -0.43 -13.42 6.59
N GLY A 52 -1.28 -14.30 6.04
CA GLY A 52 -2.71 -14.03 5.85
C GLY A 52 -2.95 -12.91 4.85
N SER A 53 -2.52 -13.10 3.61
CA SER A 53 -2.76 -12.13 2.53
C SER A 53 -4.26 -11.84 2.43
N MET A 54 -4.63 -10.56 2.55
CA MET A 54 -6.03 -10.13 2.59
C MET A 54 -6.49 -9.53 1.27
N SER A 55 -5.67 -8.67 0.67
CA SER A 55 -6.06 -7.89 -0.50
C SER A 55 -4.84 -7.43 -1.26
N ALA A 56 -5.00 -7.26 -2.57
CA ALA A 56 -4.02 -6.62 -3.43
C ALA A 56 -4.72 -5.59 -4.32
N ALA A 57 -4.11 -4.42 -4.50
CA ALA A 57 -4.58 -3.40 -5.42
C ALA A 57 -3.50 -3.05 -6.42
N ASN A 58 -3.92 -2.94 -7.68
CA ASN A 58 -3.07 -2.55 -8.79
C ASN A 58 -3.26 -1.06 -9.07
N PHE A 59 -2.16 -0.38 -9.34
CA PHE A 59 -2.12 1.04 -9.64
C PHE A 59 -1.33 1.27 -10.91
N ASP A 60 -1.95 1.93 -11.87
CA ASP A 60 -1.24 2.36 -13.07
C ASP A 60 -0.32 3.54 -12.78
N ALA A 61 0.72 3.68 -13.60
CA ALA A 61 1.58 4.86 -13.58
C ALA A 61 0.75 6.13 -13.78
N GLY A 62 1.06 7.19 -13.04
CA GLY A 62 0.35 8.46 -13.05
C GLY A 62 -0.96 8.48 -12.25
N SER A 63 -1.38 7.35 -11.67
CA SER A 63 -2.66 7.26 -10.94
C SER A 63 -2.54 7.75 -9.50
N LYS A 64 -3.51 8.58 -9.07
CA LYS A 64 -3.77 8.88 -7.65
C LYS A 64 -5.01 8.11 -7.23
N ILE A 65 -4.84 6.91 -6.70
CA ILE A 65 -5.98 6.07 -6.27
C ILE A 65 -5.84 5.78 -4.77
N LYS A 66 -6.99 5.70 -4.11
CA LYS A 66 -7.14 5.17 -2.75
C LYS A 66 -8.07 3.96 -2.81
N PHE A 67 -7.84 2.97 -1.97
CA PHE A 67 -8.75 1.84 -1.83
C PHE A 67 -8.91 1.46 -0.36
N ASN A 68 -10.14 1.10 -0.01
CA ASN A 68 -10.46 0.60 1.32
C ASN A 68 -9.95 -0.83 1.47
N VAL A 69 -9.27 -1.07 2.57
CA VAL A 69 -8.84 -2.39 2.99
C VAL A 69 -9.40 -2.61 4.39
N GLY A 70 -10.00 -3.77 4.63
CA GLY A 70 -10.32 -4.18 6.00
C GLY A 70 -9.08 -4.09 6.92
N PRO A 71 -9.25 -4.23 8.24
CA PRO A 71 -8.14 -4.07 9.18
C PRO A 71 -6.96 -4.99 8.81
N PHE A 72 -5.83 -4.39 8.43
CA PHE A 72 -4.60 -5.06 8.02
C PHE A 72 -3.45 -4.67 8.96
N LYS A 73 -2.49 -5.57 9.14
CA LYS A 73 -1.37 -5.40 10.09
C LYS A 73 -0.03 -5.13 9.42
N SER A 74 0.15 -5.50 8.15
CA SER A 74 1.32 -5.11 7.36
C SER A 74 0.99 -4.99 5.87
N TRP A 75 1.88 -4.35 5.11
CA TRP A 75 1.77 -4.22 3.66
C TRP A 75 3.13 -4.25 2.97
N VAL A 76 3.14 -4.57 1.68
CA VAL A 76 4.32 -4.53 0.80
C VAL A 76 3.92 -3.89 -0.53
N ILE A 77 4.84 -3.11 -1.11
CA ILE A 77 4.68 -2.56 -2.46
C ILE A 77 5.61 -3.29 -3.43
N TYR A 78 5.08 -3.69 -4.59
CA TYR A 78 5.83 -4.33 -5.67
C TYR A 78 5.74 -3.51 -6.96
N GLU A 79 6.81 -3.53 -7.75
CA GLU A 79 6.75 -3.09 -9.14
C GLU A 79 5.95 -4.14 -9.92
N ASN A 80 4.91 -3.71 -10.64
CA ASN A 80 4.15 -4.61 -11.51
C ASN A 80 4.91 -4.83 -12.82
N LYS A 81 5.77 -5.85 -12.85
CA LYS A 81 6.59 -6.21 -14.01
C LYS A 81 5.89 -7.08 -15.05
N GLN A 82 4.62 -7.45 -14.86
CA GLN A 82 3.93 -8.40 -15.76
C GLN A 82 3.65 -7.87 -17.18
N PHE A 83 3.91 -6.60 -17.47
CA PHE A 83 3.68 -6.00 -18.80
C PHE A 83 4.89 -5.18 -19.29
N ARG A 84 6.10 -5.76 -19.22
CA ARG A 84 7.25 -5.24 -19.99
C ARG A 84 7.36 -5.96 -21.32
#